data_AF-X1MPW5-F1
#
_entry.id   AF-X1MPW5-F1
#
_cell.length_a   1.000
_cell.length_b   1.000
_cell.length_c   1.000
_cell.angle_alpha   90.00
_cell.angle_beta   90.00
_cell.angle_gamma   90.00
#
_symmetry.space_group_name_H-M   'P 1'
#
loop_
_entity.id
_entity.type
_entity.pdbx_description
1 polymer ?
#
loop_
_entity_poly.entity_id
_entity_poly.type
_entity_poly.pdbx_seq_one_letter_code
_entity_poly.pdbx_strand_id
1 'polypeptide(L)'
;EILLKSGALDVIVIDSVAALVPKAELEGEMGDSHMGLQARLMSQALRKISGVVSKTRTSVVFINQLREKIGIIFGNPEVTPGGRALKFYASVRIDIRRIDSIKSGTDAVGNRIRARVVKNKVAPPFKSAEFDIMYGRGISREGSILDVSTEMGIIDKSGSWYSYKDERIGQGRENAKMFLMQNTKA
;
A
#
# COMPACT_ATOMS: atom_id res chain seq x y z
N GLU A 1 21.42 -6.47 8.36
CA GLU A 1 21.43 -6.72 9.83
C GLU A 1 21.96 -5.53 10.62
N ILE A 2 23.07 -4.92 10.19
CA ILE A 2 23.69 -3.74 10.83
C ILE A 2 22.71 -2.55 10.95
N LEU A 3 22.01 -2.20 9.85
CA LEU A 3 21.05 -1.08 9.83
C LEU A 3 19.89 -1.23 10.81
N LEU A 4 19.43 -2.47 11.05
CA LEU A 4 18.36 -2.73 12.02
C LEU A 4 18.89 -2.77 13.45
N LYS A 5 20.14 -3.21 13.66
CA LYS A 5 20.74 -3.28 15.01
C LYS A 5 21.23 -1.93 15.52
N SER A 6 21.56 -0.99 14.63
CA SER A 6 22.02 0.34 15.03
C SER A 6 20.93 1.18 15.69
N GLY A 7 19.65 0.87 15.45
CA GLY A 7 18.51 1.66 15.96
C GLY A 7 18.45 3.08 15.40
N ALA A 8 19.23 3.38 14.35
CA ALA A 8 19.33 4.72 13.77
C ALA A 8 18.24 5.02 12.72
N LEU A 9 17.40 4.02 12.39
CA LEU A 9 16.37 4.14 11.37
C LEU A 9 14.99 3.81 11.93
N ASP A 10 14.01 4.66 11.67
CA ASP A 10 12.63 4.44 12.09
C ASP A 10 11.84 3.58 11.10
N VAL A 11 12.17 3.65 9.81
CA VAL A 11 11.47 2.92 8.73
C VAL A 11 12.46 2.39 7.70
N ILE A 12 12.29 1.13 7.31
CA ILE A 12 13.01 0.49 6.20
C ILE A 12 12.01 -0.07 5.21
N VAL A 13 12.16 0.28 3.93
CA VAL A 13 11.32 -0.25 2.85
C VAL A 13 12.16 -1.18 1.96
N ILE A 14 11.63 -2.36 1.68
CA ILE A 14 12.23 -3.36 0.79
C ILE A 14 11.32 -3.48 -0.45
N ASP A 15 11.79 -2.93 -1.56
CA ASP A 15 11.12 -2.95 -2.87
C ASP A 15 11.95 -3.73 -3.89
N SER A 16 11.62 -4.98 -4.24
CA SER A 16 10.50 -5.80 -3.77
C SER A 16 10.97 -7.19 -3.32
N VAL A 17 10.12 -7.92 -2.61
CA VAL A 17 10.40 -9.32 -2.22
C VAL A 17 10.71 -10.21 -3.42
N ALA A 18 10.05 -9.96 -4.55
CA ALA A 18 10.27 -10.73 -5.78
C ALA A 18 11.71 -10.60 -6.29
N ALA A 19 12.37 -9.47 -6.04
CA ALA A 19 13.74 -9.19 -6.45
C ALA A 19 14.81 -9.72 -5.47
N LEU A 20 14.40 -10.31 -4.34
CA LEU A 20 15.34 -10.96 -3.42
C LEU A 20 15.74 -12.32 -3.98
N VAL A 21 16.67 -12.31 -4.93
CA VAL A 21 17.22 -13.51 -5.57
C VAL A 21 18.31 -14.11 -4.67
N PRO A 22 18.20 -15.38 -4.26
CA PRO A 22 19.26 -16.05 -3.51
C PRO A 22 20.57 -16.12 -4.29
N LYS A 23 21.70 -16.06 -3.57
CA LYS A 23 23.04 -16.11 -4.18
C LYS A 23 23.24 -17.32 -5.11
N ALA A 24 22.81 -18.52 -4.70
CA ALA A 24 22.95 -19.72 -5.52
C ALA A 24 22.11 -19.69 -6.81
N GLU A 25 21.01 -18.93 -6.84
CA GLU A 25 20.22 -18.71 -8.06
C GLU A 25 20.88 -17.67 -8.98
N LEU A 26 21.59 -16.69 -8.43
CA LEU A 26 22.37 -15.72 -9.21
C LEU A 26 23.63 -16.32 -9.83
N GLU A 27 24.25 -17.29 -9.16
CA GLU A 27 25.49 -17.96 -9.61
C GLU A 27 25.24 -19.21 -10.45
N GLY A 28 24.00 -19.73 -10.47
CA GLY A 28 23.61 -20.90 -11.25
C GLY A 28 23.29 -20.57 -12.72
N GLU A 29 23.05 -21.61 -13.52
CA GLU A 29 22.68 -21.47 -14.92
C GLU A 29 21.16 -21.33 -15.09
N MET A 30 20.74 -20.72 -16.21
CA MET A 30 19.32 -20.65 -16.57
C MET A 30 18.77 -22.06 -16.80
N GLY A 31 17.84 -22.49 -15.94
CA GLY A 31 17.25 -23.83 -16.00
C GLY A 31 17.57 -24.70 -14.78
N ASP A 32 18.51 -24.27 -13.94
CA ASP A 32 18.82 -24.98 -12.71
C ASP A 32 17.64 -24.96 -11.73
N SER A 33 17.29 -26.14 -11.22
CA SER A 33 16.16 -26.32 -10.31
C SER A 33 16.50 -25.89 -8.89
N HIS A 34 16.17 -24.65 -8.55
CA HIS A 34 16.33 -24.09 -7.20
C HIS A 34 15.00 -24.01 -6.44
N MET A 35 14.31 -25.15 -6.30
CA MET A 35 12.97 -25.18 -5.68
C MET A 35 12.96 -24.64 -4.25
N GLY A 36 12.20 -23.57 -4.03
CA GLY A 36 11.91 -23.05 -2.68
C GLY A 36 13.07 -22.32 -2.00
N LEU A 37 14.16 -22.03 -2.70
CA LEU A 37 15.33 -21.37 -2.13
C LEU A 37 14.99 -19.98 -1.56
N GLN A 38 14.24 -19.18 -2.32
CA GLN A 38 13.75 -17.87 -1.89
C GLN A 38 12.84 -17.97 -0.65
N ALA A 39 11.97 -18.98 -0.57
CA ALA A 39 11.08 -19.17 0.58
C ALA A 39 11.85 -19.54 1.86
N ARG A 40 12.92 -20.33 1.73
CA ARG A 40 13.82 -20.68 2.84
C ARG A 40 14.61 -19.46 3.31
N LEU A 41 15.15 -18.68 2.38
CA LEU A 41 15.85 -17.42 2.65
C LEU A 41 14.94 -16.47 3.45
N MET A 42 13.71 -16.24 2.97
CA MET A 42 12.74 -15.37 3.65
C MET A 42 12.39 -15.87 5.06
N SER A 43 12.21 -17.18 5.24
CA SER A 43 11.91 -17.75 6.56
C SER A 43 13.04 -17.53 7.57
N GLN A 44 14.30 -17.67 7.12
CA GLN A 44 15.47 -17.43 7.96
C GLN A 44 15.66 -15.93 8.24
N ALA A 45 15.55 -15.10 7.21
CA ALA A 45 15.70 -13.65 7.32
C ALA A 45 14.66 -13.05 8.27
N LEU A 46 13.38 -13.37 8.09
CA LEU A 46 12.30 -12.83 8.92
C LEU A 46 12.41 -13.24 10.39
N ARG A 47 12.87 -14.47 10.66
CA ARG A 47 13.14 -14.93 12.04
C ARG A 47 14.18 -14.07 12.75
N LYS A 48 15.24 -13.67 12.04
CA LYS A 48 16.28 -12.77 12.58
C LYS A 48 15.77 -11.33 12.70
N ILE A 49 15.09 -10.84 11.66
CA ILE A 49 14.60 -9.46 11.60
C ILE A 49 13.55 -9.18 12.68
N SER A 50 12.61 -10.09 12.93
CA SER A 50 11.50 -9.85 13.86
C SER A 50 11.96 -9.56 15.28
N GLY A 51 12.99 -10.26 15.75
CA GLY A 51 13.57 -10.04 17.08
C GLY A 51 14.27 -8.70 17.22
N VAL A 52 14.88 -8.20 16.15
CA VAL A 52 15.60 -6.91 16.14
C VAL A 52 14.64 -5.74 16.00
N VAL A 53 13.64 -5.85 15.12
CA VAL A 53 12.59 -4.83 14.89
C VAL A 53 11.87 -4.48 16.19
N SER A 54 11.50 -5.47 16.99
CA SER A 54 10.81 -5.23 18.26
C SER A 54 11.66 -4.46 19.28
N LYS A 55 13.00 -4.59 19.23
CA LYS A 55 13.91 -3.94 20.18
C LYS A 55 14.27 -2.52 19.76
N THR A 56 14.40 -2.31 18.45
CA THR A 56 14.86 -1.04 17.86
C THR A 56 13.74 -0.08 17.51
N ARG A 57 12.48 -0.51 17.65
CA ARG A 57 11.29 0.27 17.29
C ARG A 57 11.26 0.68 15.81
N THR A 58 12.04 0.02 14.96
CA THR A 58 12.05 0.24 13.50
C THR A 58 10.91 -0.50 12.81
N SER A 59 10.16 0.17 11.94
CA SER A 59 9.16 -0.47 11.08
C SER A 59 9.80 -0.96 9.78
N VAL A 60 9.47 -2.18 9.35
CA VAL A 60 9.95 -2.74 8.08
C VAL A 60 8.77 -3.00 7.15
N VAL A 61 8.80 -2.37 5.98
CA VAL A 61 7.78 -2.48 4.93
C VAL A 61 8.33 -3.31 3.78
N PHE A 62 7.60 -4.37 3.42
CA PHE A 62 7.93 -5.19 2.25
C PHE A 62 6.92 -4.92 1.14
N ILE A 63 7.40 -4.50 -0.02
CA ILE A 63 6.59 -4.42 -1.24
C ILE A 63 6.66 -5.78 -1.93
N ASN A 64 5.50 -6.27 -2.36
CA ASN A 64 5.42 -7.57 -3.02
C ASN A 64 4.41 -7.53 -4.16
N GLN A 65 4.68 -8.36 -5.16
CA GLN A 65 3.85 -8.48 -6.36
C GLN A 65 2.85 -9.61 -6.20
N LEU A 66 1.71 -9.51 -6.88
CA LEU A 66 0.79 -10.63 -7.06
C LEU A 66 1.27 -11.46 -8.26
N ARG A 67 1.20 -12.77 -8.12
CA ARG A 67 1.37 -13.75 -9.20
C ARG A 67 0.21 -14.72 -9.16
N GLU A 68 -0.08 -15.36 -10.27
CA GLU A 68 -1.09 -16.41 -10.33
C GLU A 68 -0.43 -17.78 -10.18
N LYS A 69 -1.01 -18.65 -9.36
CA LYS A 69 -0.57 -20.04 -9.28
C LYS A 69 -1.32 -20.87 -10.32
N ILE A 70 -0.57 -21.36 -11.31
CA ILE A 70 -1.07 -22.26 -12.34
C ILE A 70 -1.64 -23.54 -11.69
N GLY A 71 -2.80 -23.99 -12.17
CA GLY A 71 -3.44 -25.25 -11.74
C GLY A 71 -4.44 -25.12 -10.59
N ILE A 72 -4.79 -23.91 -10.13
CA ILE A 72 -5.91 -23.71 -9.21
C ILE A 72 -7.20 -23.54 -10.02
N ILE A 73 -8.10 -24.52 -9.92
CA ILE A 73 -9.42 -24.51 -10.61
C ILE A 73 -10.53 -23.94 -9.70
N PHE A 74 -10.31 -23.89 -8.38
CA PHE A 74 -11.28 -23.38 -7.39
C PHE A 74 -10.60 -22.49 -6.34
N GLY A 75 -11.21 -21.35 -6.01
CA GLY A 75 -10.69 -20.37 -5.05
C GLY A 75 -9.85 -19.25 -5.68
N ASN A 76 -9.21 -18.42 -4.85
CA ASN A 76 -8.37 -17.32 -5.32
C ASN A 76 -6.98 -17.85 -5.79
N PRO A 77 -6.61 -17.71 -7.09
CA PRO A 77 -5.33 -18.17 -7.62
C PRO A 77 -4.15 -17.25 -7.26
N GLU A 78 -4.41 -16.07 -6.69
CA GLU A 78 -3.39 -15.08 -6.37
C GLU A 78 -2.47 -15.54 -5.23
N VAL A 79 -1.17 -15.51 -5.51
CA VAL A 79 -0.09 -15.82 -4.60
C VAL A 79 0.95 -14.69 -4.60
N THR A 80 1.80 -14.68 -3.57
CA THR A 80 2.88 -13.69 -3.42
C THR A 80 4.23 -14.40 -3.40
N PRO A 81 5.26 -13.90 -4.10
CA PRO A 81 6.65 -14.38 -4.02
C PRO A 81 7.21 -14.43 -2.58
N GLY A 82 8.28 -15.20 -2.38
CA GLY A 82 8.95 -15.32 -1.08
C GLY A 82 8.32 -16.33 -0.09
N GLY A 83 7.41 -17.18 -0.55
CA GLY A 83 6.79 -18.23 0.26
C GLY A 83 5.76 -17.72 1.28
N ARG A 84 5.53 -18.49 2.35
CA ARG A 84 4.49 -18.19 3.36
C ARG A 84 4.99 -17.37 4.54
N ALA A 85 6.29 -17.31 4.78
CA ALA A 85 6.86 -16.72 6.00
C ALA A 85 6.40 -15.26 6.20
N LEU A 86 6.50 -14.42 5.16
CA LEU A 86 6.09 -13.03 5.24
C LEU A 86 4.62 -12.87 5.65
N LYS A 87 3.72 -13.77 5.19
CA LYS A 87 2.30 -13.75 5.56
C LYS A 87 2.10 -13.95 7.07
N PHE A 88 2.96 -14.73 7.74
CA PHE A 88 2.86 -15.01 9.18
C PHE A 88 3.55 -13.94 10.04
N TYR A 89 4.75 -13.52 9.63
CA TYR A 89 5.54 -12.53 10.36
C TYR A 89 4.96 -11.12 10.26
N ALA A 90 4.37 -10.73 9.12
CA ALA A 90 3.77 -9.40 8.97
C ALA A 90 2.69 -9.12 10.03
N SER A 91 2.80 -7.98 10.71
CA SER A 91 1.79 -7.50 11.67
C SER A 91 0.58 -6.93 10.95
N VAL A 92 0.80 -6.23 9.83
CA VAL A 92 -0.23 -5.68 8.96
C VAL A 92 0.04 -6.12 7.52
N ARG A 93 -1.00 -6.46 6.78
CA ARG A 93 -0.93 -6.70 5.33
C ARG A 93 -2.00 -5.88 4.64
N ILE A 94 -1.59 -5.14 3.62
CA ILE A 94 -2.45 -4.27 2.83
C ILE A 94 -2.44 -4.81 1.40
N ASP A 95 -3.62 -5.11 0.87
CA ASP A 95 -3.84 -5.38 -0.56
C ASP A 95 -4.21 -4.05 -1.21
N ILE A 96 -3.39 -3.58 -2.16
CA ILE A 96 -3.53 -2.29 -2.84
C ILE A 96 -3.92 -2.58 -4.28
N ARG A 97 -5.09 -2.07 -4.70
CA ARG A 97 -5.58 -2.22 -6.08
C ARG A 97 -5.98 -0.88 -6.67
N ARG A 98 -5.66 -0.67 -7.94
CA ARG A 98 -6.28 0.38 -8.74
C ARG A 98 -7.71 -0.03 -9.05
N ILE A 99 -8.67 0.83 -8.70
CA ILE A 99 -10.09 0.60 -8.97
C ILE A 99 -10.59 1.45 -10.14
N ASP A 100 -10.01 2.63 -10.37
CA ASP A 100 -10.39 3.50 -11.48
C ASP A 100 -9.24 4.42 -11.91
N SER A 101 -9.33 4.98 -13.12
CA SER A 101 -8.42 5.99 -13.65
C SER A 101 -9.06 7.36 -13.56
N ILE A 102 -8.38 8.31 -12.93
CA ILE A 102 -8.81 9.70 -12.86
C ILE A 102 -8.38 10.39 -14.15
N LYS A 103 -9.33 10.99 -14.86
CA LYS A 103 -9.10 11.67 -16.13
C LYS A 103 -9.45 13.15 -16.04
N SER A 104 -8.67 13.98 -16.73
CA SER A 104 -8.98 15.38 -17.00
C SER A 104 -9.09 15.54 -18.52
N GLY A 105 -10.32 15.69 -19.03
CA GLY A 105 -10.56 15.59 -20.47
C GLY A 105 -10.17 14.20 -21.00
N THR A 106 -9.22 14.15 -21.92
CA THR A 106 -8.68 12.91 -22.51
C THR A 106 -7.54 12.29 -21.71
N ASP A 107 -6.90 13.06 -20.83
CA ASP A 107 -5.63 12.65 -20.21
C ASP A 107 -5.86 11.97 -18.86
N ALA A 108 -5.17 10.84 -18.64
CA ALA A 108 -5.16 10.17 -17.35
C ALA A 108 -4.21 10.92 -16.39
N VAL A 109 -4.77 11.57 -15.38
CA VAL A 109 -4.04 12.43 -14.42
C VAL A 109 -3.78 11.74 -13.08
N GLY A 110 -4.38 10.57 -12.84
CA GLY A 110 -4.16 9.81 -11.62
C GLY A 110 -4.94 8.50 -11.59
N ASN A 111 -4.88 7.82 -10.45
CA ASN A 111 -5.57 6.57 -10.20
C ASN A 111 -6.35 6.65 -8.88
N ARG A 112 -7.59 6.15 -8.88
CA ARG A 112 -8.31 5.85 -7.65
C ARG A 112 -7.83 4.48 -7.16
N ILE A 113 -7.35 4.45 -5.92
CA ILE A 113 -6.77 3.27 -5.28
C ILE A 113 -7.66 2.83 -4.13
N ARG A 114 -7.84 1.51 -3.99
CA ARG A 114 -8.43 0.88 -2.81
C ARG A 114 -7.36 0.08 -2.10
N ALA A 115 -7.13 0.41 -0.83
CA ALA A 115 -6.23 -0.30 0.08
C ALA A 115 -7.05 -1.09 1.11
N ARG A 116 -7.02 -2.42 1.03
CA ARG A 116 -7.74 -3.32 1.95
C ARG A 116 -6.77 -3.95 2.94
N VAL A 117 -7.07 -3.84 4.24
CA VAL A 117 -6.28 -4.47 5.29
C VAL A 117 -6.66 -5.95 5.40
N VAL A 118 -5.91 -6.83 4.72
CA VAL A 118 -6.18 -8.28 4.68
C VAL A 118 -5.64 -9.04 5.89
N LYS A 119 -4.77 -8.40 6.69
CA LYS A 119 -4.30 -8.91 7.99
C LYS A 119 -3.99 -7.74 8.89
N ASN A 120 -4.41 -7.83 10.15
CA ASN A 120 -4.08 -6.85 11.18
C ASN A 120 -3.93 -7.55 12.53
N LYS A 121 -2.80 -7.35 13.22
CA LYS A 121 -2.53 -7.86 14.57
C LYS A 121 -2.73 -6.82 15.68
N VAL A 122 -2.97 -5.56 15.33
CA VAL A 122 -3.03 -4.43 16.30
C VAL A 122 -4.40 -3.76 16.36
N ALA A 123 -5.27 -4.01 15.39
CA ALA A 123 -6.65 -3.53 15.36
C ALA A 123 -7.53 -4.49 14.54
N PRO A 124 -8.86 -4.31 14.47
CA PRO A 124 -9.74 -5.13 13.65
C PRO A 124 -9.30 -5.15 12.17
N PRO A 125 -9.20 -6.34 11.54
CA PRO A 125 -8.83 -6.48 10.13
C PRO A 125 -10.02 -6.20 9.18
N PHE A 126 -9.76 -6.28 7.87
CA PHE A 126 -10.72 -6.24 6.76
C PHE A 126 -11.39 -4.91 6.45
N LYS A 127 -10.98 -3.83 7.10
CA LYS A 127 -11.31 -2.46 6.68
C LYS A 127 -10.62 -2.09 5.36
N SER A 128 -11.24 -1.20 4.62
CA SER A 128 -10.70 -0.64 3.38
C SER A 128 -10.64 0.88 3.46
N ALA A 129 -9.63 1.46 2.80
CA ALA A 129 -9.53 2.88 2.55
C ALA A 129 -9.46 3.12 1.04
N GLU A 130 -10.11 4.18 0.58
CA GLU A 130 -10.03 4.64 -0.80
C GLU A 130 -9.42 6.03 -0.85
N PHE A 131 -8.53 6.24 -1.81
CA PHE A 131 -7.87 7.52 -1.99
C PHE A 131 -7.36 7.66 -3.42
N ASP A 132 -7.07 8.89 -3.81
CA ASP A 132 -6.55 9.21 -5.13
C ASP A 132 -5.02 9.29 -5.07
N ILE A 133 -4.34 8.68 -6.03
CA ILE A 133 -2.92 8.92 -6.31
C ILE A 133 -2.83 9.69 -7.61
N MET A 134 -2.40 10.95 -7.53
CA MET A 134 -2.23 11.84 -8.69
C MET A 134 -0.80 11.71 -9.22
N TYR A 135 -0.64 11.63 -10.55
CA TYR A 135 0.69 11.53 -11.14
C TYR A 135 1.54 12.78 -10.84
N GLY A 136 2.79 12.58 -10.46
CA GLY A 136 3.72 13.66 -10.09
C GLY A 136 3.44 14.34 -8.73
N ARG A 137 2.32 14.04 -8.06
CA ARG A 137 1.98 14.62 -6.73
C ARG A 137 1.85 13.59 -5.61
N GLY A 138 1.56 12.33 -5.93
CA GLY A 138 1.38 11.27 -4.94
C GLY A 138 -0.05 11.23 -4.38
N ILE A 139 -0.21 10.80 -3.13
CA ILE A 139 -1.51 10.66 -2.49
C ILE A 139 -2.14 12.05 -2.29
N SER A 140 -3.33 12.25 -2.83
CA SER A 140 -4.07 13.52 -2.78
C SER A 140 -4.73 13.71 -1.41
N ARG A 141 -4.05 14.40 -0.50
CA ARG A 141 -4.54 14.70 0.86
C ARG A 141 -5.89 15.43 0.85
N GLU A 142 -6.03 16.42 -0.02
CA GLU A 142 -7.22 17.28 -0.13
C GLU A 142 -8.44 16.46 -0.57
N GLY A 143 -8.22 15.55 -1.52
CA GLY A 143 -9.22 14.59 -1.96
C GLY A 143 -9.69 13.67 -0.83
N SER A 144 -8.75 13.13 -0.03
CA SER A 144 -9.10 12.31 1.13
C SER A 144 -9.83 13.10 2.22
N ILE A 145 -9.43 14.35 2.48
CA ILE A 145 -10.11 15.22 3.45
C ILE A 145 -11.54 15.50 2.99
N LEU A 146 -11.74 15.83 1.72
CA LEU A 146 -13.06 16.09 1.15
C LEU A 146 -13.96 14.86 1.25
N ASP A 147 -13.46 13.69 0.87
CA ASP A 147 -14.21 12.44 0.90
C ASP A 147 -14.65 12.09 2.35
N VAL A 148 -13.72 12.15 3.32
CA VAL A 148 -14.02 11.88 4.73
C VAL A 148 -14.96 12.93 5.33
N SER A 149 -14.75 14.22 5.03
CA SER A 149 -15.60 15.29 5.55
C SER A 149 -17.03 15.22 5.01
N THR A 150 -17.18 14.77 3.76
CA THR A 150 -18.50 14.54 3.16
C THR A 150 -19.18 13.33 3.83
N GLU A 151 -18.45 12.24 4.07
CA GLU A 151 -18.97 11.05 4.76
C GLU A 151 -19.38 11.35 6.21
N MET A 152 -18.62 12.20 6.90
CA MET A 152 -18.91 12.61 8.29
C MET A 152 -19.98 13.71 8.40
N GLY A 153 -20.51 14.22 7.28
CA GLY A 153 -21.48 15.32 7.28
C GLY A 153 -20.91 16.66 7.74
N ILE A 154 -19.59 16.84 7.66
CA ILE A 154 -18.91 18.12 7.94
C ILE A 154 -18.99 19.05 6.73
N ILE A 155 -18.91 18.47 5.52
CA ILE A 155 -19.13 19.16 4.24
C ILE A 155 -20.45 18.67 3.67
N ASP A 156 -21.36 19.60 3.40
CA ASP A 156 -22.65 19.31 2.80
C ASP A 156 -22.52 19.21 1.28
N LYS A 157 -23.08 18.14 0.72
CA LYS A 157 -23.13 17.92 -0.73
C LYS A 157 -24.57 18.02 -1.23
N SER A 158 -24.87 19.11 -1.92
CA SER A 158 -26.17 19.35 -2.56
C SER A 158 -26.05 19.19 -4.08
N GLY A 159 -26.35 17.98 -4.56
CA GLY A 159 -26.18 17.61 -5.97
C GLY A 159 -24.70 17.59 -6.36
N SER A 160 -24.28 18.54 -7.20
CA SER A 160 -22.87 18.71 -7.59
C SER A 160 -22.11 19.73 -6.73
N TRP A 161 -22.78 20.46 -5.85
CA TRP A 161 -22.17 21.51 -5.04
C TRP A 161 -21.69 20.99 -3.67
N TYR A 162 -20.52 21.45 -3.24
CA TYR A 162 -19.96 21.23 -1.91
C TYR A 162 -20.00 22.54 -1.11
N SER A 163 -20.46 22.46 0.14
CA SER A 163 -20.61 23.60 1.06
C SER A 163 -20.03 23.27 2.43
N TYR A 164 -19.42 24.24 3.10
CA TYR A 164 -18.94 24.13 4.49
C TYR A 164 -19.47 25.30 5.29
N LYS A 165 -20.25 25.02 6.35
CA LYS A 165 -20.81 26.06 7.25
C LYS A 165 -21.38 27.28 6.50
N ASP A 166 -22.25 27.00 5.54
CA ASP A 166 -22.93 27.98 4.66
C ASP A 166 -22.08 28.63 3.55
N GLU A 167 -20.77 28.40 3.50
CA GLU A 167 -19.91 28.85 2.40
C GLU A 167 -19.83 27.79 1.29
N ARG A 168 -20.00 28.22 0.03
CA ARG A 168 -19.85 27.32 -1.12
C ARG A 168 -18.37 27.12 -1.44
N ILE A 169 -17.90 25.89 -1.26
CA ILE A 169 -16.51 25.45 -1.50
C ILE A 169 -16.26 25.28 -3.00
N GLY A 170 -17.25 24.78 -3.75
CA GLY A 170 -17.14 24.64 -5.20
C GLY A 170 -18.16 23.70 -5.82
N GLN A 171 -18.29 23.79 -7.15
CA GLN A 171 -19.09 22.87 -7.95
C GLN A 171 -18.22 21.72 -8.47
N GLY A 172 -18.55 20.50 -8.08
CA GLY A 172 -17.80 19.30 -8.44
C GLY A 172 -16.61 19.05 -7.53
N ARG A 173 -16.19 17.78 -7.49
CA ARG A 173 -15.14 17.29 -6.58
C ARG A 173 -13.80 17.96 -6.83
N GLU A 174 -13.44 18.21 -8.08
CA GLU A 174 -12.13 18.78 -8.43
C GLU A 174 -12.01 20.25 -8.03
N ASN A 175 -13.07 21.05 -8.24
CA ASN A 175 -13.08 22.44 -7.80
C ASN A 175 -13.04 22.55 -6.27
N ALA A 176 -13.79 21.68 -5.55
CA ALA A 176 -13.73 21.63 -4.09
C ALA A 176 -12.32 21.23 -3.59
N LYS A 177 -11.63 20.30 -4.26
CA LYS A 177 -10.23 19.96 -3.97
C LYS A 177 -9.29 21.16 -4.18
N MET A 178 -9.45 21.89 -5.29
CA MET A 178 -8.65 23.09 -5.56
C MET A 178 -8.87 24.18 -4.50
N PHE A 179 -10.12 24.39 -4.07
CA PHE A 179 -10.43 25.32 -2.99
C PHE A 179 -9.73 24.94 -1.69
N LEU A 180 -9.77 23.66 -1.29
CA LEU A 180 -9.09 23.17 -0.09
C LEU A 180 -7.57 23.30 -0.21
N MET A 181 -7.01 23.08 -1.40
CA MET A 181 -5.58 23.23 -1.66
C MET A 181 -5.12 24.69 -1.50
N GLN A 182 -5.90 25.63 -2.01
CA GLN A 182 -5.62 27.07 -1.94
C GLN A 182 -5.84 27.65 -0.54
N ASN A 183 -6.74 27.05 0.26
CA ASN A 183 -7.09 27.51 1.60
C ASN A 183 -6.48 26.63 2.70
N THR A 184 -5.17 26.36 2.60
CA THR A 184 -4.42 25.70 3.66
C THR A 184 -4.07 26.72 4.76
N LYS A 185 -4.98 26.95 5.70
CA LYS A 185 -4.60 27.59 6.97
C LYS A 185 -3.82 26.57 7.79
N ALA A 186 -2.53 26.85 8.00
CA ALA A 186 -1.65 26.11 8.90
C ALA A 186 -2.05 26.33 10.37
#